data_AF-A0A7Y4NQP4-F1
#
_entry.id   AF-A0A7Y4NQP4-F1
#
_cell.length_a   1.000
_cell.length_b   1.000
_cell.length_c   1.000
_cell.angle_alpha   90.00
_cell.angle_beta   90.00
_cell.angle_gamma   90.00
#
_symmetry.space_group_name_H-M   'P 1'
#
loop_
_entity.id
_entity.type
_entity.pdbx_description
1 polymer ?
#
loop_
_entity_poly.entity_id
_entity_poly.type
_entity_poly.pdbx_seq_one_letter_code
_entity_poly.pdbx_strand_id
1 'polypeptide(L)'
;MYTSVSNGLYLYWRGSGSSDVMVYENWYGTNGWLAYTWNYASGGCMTGSVVNLNNTYHAGAYHAMSVSVHEIGHTLGIAHHRDCNSIMYPSPTVCGSAVTSCDAQVAAELYRY
;
A
#
# COMPACT_ATOMS: atom_id res chain seq x y z
N MET A 1 -3.56 19.46 20.99
CA MET A 1 -3.03 19.88 19.67
C MET A 1 -3.29 18.72 18.71
N TYR A 2 -4.35 18.81 17.91
CA TYR A 2 -4.63 17.81 16.88
C TYR A 2 -3.79 18.20 15.65
N THR A 3 -2.68 17.51 15.41
CA THR A 3 -1.97 17.62 14.13
C THR A 3 -2.67 16.68 13.16
N SER A 4 -3.71 17.18 12.50
CA SER A 4 -4.33 16.51 11.36
C SER A 4 -3.29 16.39 10.24
N VAL A 5 -2.61 15.25 10.17
CA VAL A 5 -1.74 14.91 9.06
C VAL A 5 -2.63 14.34 7.96
N SER A 6 -2.96 15.15 6.95
CA SER A 6 -3.54 14.63 5.71
C SER A 6 -2.41 14.04 4.86
N ASN A 7 -2.31 12.72 4.82
CA ASN A 7 -1.53 12.03 3.78
C ASN A 7 -2.41 11.92 2.53
N GLY A 8 -2.53 13.01 1.78
CA GLY A 8 -3.36 13.05 0.58
C GLY A 8 -2.68 12.38 -0.61
N LEU A 9 -2.96 11.10 -0.87
CA LEU A 9 -2.78 10.51 -2.20
C LEU A 9 -3.97 10.97 -3.08
N TYR A 10 -3.73 11.94 -3.97
CA TYR A 10 -4.75 12.42 -4.90
C TYR A 10 -4.87 11.48 -6.11
N LEU A 11 -5.82 10.55 -6.06
CA LEU A 11 -6.22 9.74 -7.22
C LEU A 11 -7.27 10.52 -8.04
N TYR A 12 -6.93 10.84 -9.29
CA TYR A 12 -7.80 11.62 -10.18
C TYR A 12 -8.96 10.76 -10.69
N TRP A 13 -10.19 11.09 -10.28
CA TRP A 13 -11.44 10.49 -10.74
C TRP A 13 -11.82 11.01 -12.14
N ARG A 14 -11.82 10.15 -13.17
CA ARG A 14 -12.42 10.44 -14.47
C ARG A 14 -13.81 9.82 -14.59
N GLY A 15 -14.84 10.62 -14.32
CA GLY A 15 -16.21 10.37 -14.77
C GLY A 15 -16.97 9.29 -13.98
N SER A 16 -18.29 9.41 -13.97
CA SER A 16 -19.24 8.56 -13.24
C SER A 16 -19.03 7.04 -13.45
N GLY A 17 -18.46 6.36 -12.46
CA GLY A 17 -18.29 4.90 -12.39
C GLY A 17 -17.65 4.51 -11.05
N SER A 18 -17.72 3.26 -10.61
CA SER A 18 -17.03 2.78 -9.40
C SER A 18 -15.53 3.12 -9.43
N SER A 19 -14.90 3.47 -8.31
CA SER A 19 -13.44 3.70 -8.27
C SER A 19 -12.68 2.45 -8.74
N ASP A 20 -11.79 2.58 -9.71
CA ASP A 20 -10.86 1.50 -10.10
C ASP A 20 -9.82 1.20 -9.00
N VAL A 21 -9.54 2.16 -8.11
CA VAL A 21 -8.75 1.93 -6.89
C VAL A 21 -9.43 2.63 -5.71
N MET A 22 -9.75 1.87 -4.67
CA MET A 22 -10.30 2.36 -3.41
C MET A 22 -9.22 2.37 -2.34
N VAL A 23 -8.98 3.52 -1.72
CA VAL A 23 -8.08 3.66 -0.57
C VAL A 23 -8.90 4.20 0.59
N TYR A 24 -8.93 3.48 1.71
CA TYR A 24 -9.65 3.93 2.90
C TYR A 24 -9.01 3.39 4.18
N GLU A 25 -9.38 4.01 5.29
CA GLU A 25 -8.98 3.61 6.63
C GLU A 25 -10.14 2.92 7.34
N ASN A 26 -9.84 1.91 8.17
CA ASN A 26 -10.85 1.26 8.98
C ASN A 26 -10.29 0.86 10.36
N TRP A 27 -11.17 0.66 11.33
CA TRP A 27 -10.85 0.28 12.71
C TRP A 27 -11.31 -1.14 13.00
N TYR A 28 -10.55 -2.13 12.53
CA TYR A 28 -10.94 -3.54 12.64
C TYR A 28 -10.14 -4.33 13.70
N GLY A 29 -9.56 -3.62 14.68
CA GLY A 29 -9.01 -4.19 15.91
C GLY A 29 -7.56 -4.68 15.82
N THR A 30 -7.05 -5.18 16.95
CA THR A 30 -5.66 -5.65 17.09
C THR A 30 -5.52 -7.11 16.66
N ASN A 31 -5.49 -7.36 15.35
CA ASN A 31 -5.42 -8.68 14.74
C ASN A 31 -4.06 -9.02 14.10
N GLY A 32 -3.07 -8.12 14.22
CA GLY A 32 -1.74 -8.23 13.64
C GLY A 32 -1.60 -7.66 12.23
N TRP A 33 -2.69 -7.25 11.59
CA TRP A 33 -2.68 -6.68 10.24
C TRP A 33 -2.63 -5.16 10.29
N LEU A 34 -1.55 -4.58 9.79
CA LEU A 34 -1.38 -3.13 9.70
C LEU A 34 -2.22 -2.52 8.56
N ALA A 35 -2.39 -3.27 7.48
CA ALA A 35 -3.25 -2.96 6.36
C ALA A 35 -3.44 -4.23 5.50
N TYR A 36 -4.20 -4.12 4.42
CA TYR A 36 -4.16 -5.08 3.33
C TYR A 36 -4.48 -4.44 2.00
N THR A 37 -4.04 -5.13 0.94
CA THR A 37 -4.39 -4.83 -0.43
C THR A 37 -5.09 -5.99 -1.10
N TRP A 38 -6.09 -5.69 -1.92
CA TRP A 38 -6.80 -6.67 -2.73
C TRP A 38 -6.98 -6.18 -4.16
N ASN A 39 -6.39 -6.89 -5.12
CA ASN A 39 -6.58 -6.58 -6.54
C ASN A 39 -7.73 -7.42 -7.12
N TYR A 40 -8.59 -6.76 -7.90
CA TYR A 40 -9.60 -7.41 -8.71
C TYR A 40 -9.08 -7.57 -10.13
N ALA A 41 -9.28 -8.75 -10.72
CA ALA A 41 -8.89 -9.02 -12.09
C ALA A 41 -9.97 -9.80 -12.84
N SER A 42 -10.13 -9.49 -14.12
CA SER A 42 -11.02 -10.18 -15.04
C SER A 42 -10.38 -10.22 -16.44
N GLY A 43 -10.44 -11.38 -17.10
CA GLY A 43 -9.88 -11.54 -18.45
C GLY A 43 -8.39 -11.27 -18.56
N GLY A 44 -7.63 -11.41 -17.47
CA GLY A 44 -6.19 -11.09 -17.43
C GLY A 44 -5.86 -9.61 -17.18
N CYS A 45 -6.88 -8.75 -17.07
CA CYS A 45 -6.71 -7.33 -16.77
C CYS A 45 -7.09 -7.02 -15.33
N MET A 46 -6.37 -6.09 -14.71
CA MET A 46 -6.78 -5.49 -13.44
C MET A 46 -8.06 -4.66 -13.67
N THR A 47 -9.08 -4.88 -12.84
CA THR A 47 -10.38 -4.16 -12.89
C THR A 47 -10.65 -3.36 -11.64
N GLY A 48 -9.77 -3.44 -10.64
CA GLY A 48 -9.99 -2.85 -9.34
C GLY A 48 -8.81 -3.06 -8.40
N SER A 49 -8.64 -2.20 -7.40
CA SER A 49 -7.85 -2.51 -6.20
C SER A 49 -8.45 -1.86 -4.97
N VAL A 50 -8.24 -2.49 -3.81
CA VAL A 50 -8.55 -1.94 -2.50
C VAL A 50 -7.27 -1.89 -1.70
N VAL A 51 -6.97 -0.73 -1.11
CA VAL A 51 -6.00 -0.56 -0.04
C VAL A 51 -6.78 -0.15 1.22
N ASN A 52 -6.74 -0.98 2.25
CA ASN A 52 -7.43 -0.73 3.50
C ASN A 52 -6.43 -0.67 4.66
N LEU A 53 -6.28 0.52 5.24
CA LEU A 53 -5.34 0.79 6.32
C LEU A 53 -6.00 0.54 7.68
N ASN A 54 -5.38 -0.27 8.54
CA ASN A 54 -5.88 -0.50 9.90
C ASN A 54 -5.48 0.65 10.83
N ASN A 55 -6.42 1.56 11.06
CA ASN A 55 -6.17 2.74 11.87
C ASN A 55 -5.96 2.38 13.36
N THR A 56 -6.31 1.16 13.79
CA THR A 56 -5.99 0.63 15.14
C THR A 56 -4.49 0.65 15.43
N TYR A 57 -3.64 0.49 14.41
CA TYR A 57 -2.19 0.46 14.53
C TYR A 57 -1.51 1.77 14.17
N HIS A 58 -2.26 2.85 13.90
CA HIS A 58 -1.69 4.11 13.46
C HIS A 58 -0.76 4.72 14.52
N ALA A 59 0.55 4.58 14.32
CA ALA A 59 1.60 4.98 15.28
C ALA A 59 2.40 6.22 14.83
N GLY A 60 1.82 7.08 13.99
CA GLY A 60 2.43 8.33 13.52
C GLY A 60 2.81 8.32 12.04
N ALA A 61 3.42 9.42 11.59
CA ALA A 61 3.60 9.71 10.16
C ALA A 61 4.48 8.68 9.42
N TYR A 62 5.59 8.23 10.02
CA TYR A 62 6.44 7.20 9.42
C TYR A 62 5.68 5.89 9.22
N HIS A 63 4.94 5.45 10.23
CA HIS A 63 4.13 4.23 10.17
C HIS A 63 3.04 4.32 9.09
N ALA A 64 2.32 5.45 9.03
CA ALA A 64 1.29 5.65 8.01
C ALA A 64 1.90 5.65 6.60
N MET A 65 3.03 6.33 6.40
CA MET A 65 3.74 6.36 5.12
C MET A 65 4.20 4.96 4.71
N SER A 66 4.92 4.26 5.58
CA SER A 66 5.59 3.01 5.20
C SER A 66 4.59 1.89 4.91
N VAL A 67 3.53 1.78 5.71
CA VAL A 67 2.41 0.86 5.44
C VAL A 67 1.71 1.23 4.14
N SER A 68 1.43 2.52 3.89
CA SER A 68 0.75 2.93 2.66
C SER A 68 1.58 2.61 1.40
N VAL A 69 2.89 2.86 1.43
CA VAL A 69 3.77 2.56 0.29
C VAL A 69 3.87 1.05 0.06
N HIS A 70 3.94 0.26 1.12
CA HIS A 70 3.93 -1.21 1.06
C HIS A 70 2.66 -1.73 0.37
N GLU A 71 1.50 -1.26 0.78
CA GLU A 71 0.22 -1.67 0.19
C GLU A 71 0.07 -1.25 -1.27
N ILE A 72 0.53 -0.05 -1.63
CA ILE A 72 0.57 0.38 -3.03
C ILE A 72 1.48 -0.55 -3.86
N GLY A 73 2.57 -1.06 -3.29
CA GLY A 73 3.40 -2.08 -3.93
C GLY A 73 2.60 -3.33 -4.31
N HIS A 74 1.75 -3.82 -3.41
CA HIS A 74 0.82 -4.93 -3.72
C HIS A 74 -0.20 -4.55 -4.80
N THR A 75 -0.69 -3.31 -4.81
CA THR A 75 -1.58 -2.82 -5.89
C THR A 75 -0.89 -2.91 -7.26
N LEU A 76 0.42 -2.67 -7.30
CA LEU A 76 1.29 -2.82 -8.48
C LEU A 76 1.74 -4.27 -8.73
N GLY A 77 1.24 -5.25 -7.96
CA GLY A 77 1.58 -6.66 -8.12
C GLY A 77 2.98 -7.03 -7.61
N ILE A 78 3.64 -6.15 -6.85
CA ILE A 78 4.90 -6.46 -6.17
C ILE A 78 4.59 -7.32 -4.95
N ALA A 79 5.20 -8.50 -4.86
CA ALA A 79 5.02 -9.40 -3.72
C ALA A 79 5.94 -9.01 -2.55
N HIS A 80 5.69 -9.62 -1.38
CA HIS A 80 6.58 -9.47 -0.23
C HIS A 80 8.03 -9.84 -0.55
N HIS A 81 8.96 -9.06 -0.01
CA HIS A 81 10.40 -9.32 -0.05
C HIS A 81 10.93 -9.78 1.31
N ARG A 82 12.03 -10.54 1.33
CA ARG A 82 12.59 -11.11 2.57
C ARG A 82 13.60 -10.20 3.29
N ASP A 83 14.17 -9.23 2.58
CA ASP A 83 15.07 -8.23 3.16
C ASP A 83 14.28 -7.24 4.00
N CYS A 84 14.64 -7.09 5.28
CA CYS A 84 13.97 -6.20 6.21
C CYS A 84 14.15 -4.71 5.89
N ASN A 85 15.09 -4.34 5.02
CA ASN A 85 15.26 -2.96 4.58
C ASN A 85 14.36 -2.60 3.39
N SER A 86 13.81 -3.59 2.67
CA SER A 86 12.85 -3.35 1.59
C SER A 86 11.50 -2.89 2.16
N ILE A 87 10.85 -1.96 1.47
CA ILE A 87 9.50 -1.51 1.82
C ILE A 87 8.48 -2.65 1.70
N MET A 88 8.76 -3.65 0.87
CA MET A 88 7.92 -4.83 0.66
C MET A 88 8.18 -5.94 1.69
N TYR A 89 8.98 -5.70 2.73
CA TYR A 89 9.08 -6.63 3.86
C TYR A 89 7.71 -6.80 4.55
N PRO A 90 7.29 -8.01 4.96
CA PRO A 90 5.96 -8.26 5.54
C PRO A 90 5.59 -7.42 6.77
N SER A 91 6.57 -6.82 7.45
CA SER A 91 6.33 -5.84 8.51
C SER A 91 6.90 -4.49 8.08
N PRO A 92 6.17 -3.67 7.32
CA PRO A 92 6.70 -2.45 6.69
C PRO A 92 6.95 -1.30 7.67
N THR A 93 7.08 -1.58 8.96
CA THR A 93 7.29 -0.59 10.03
C THR A 93 8.52 -0.91 10.87
N VAL A 94 9.19 -2.03 10.57
CA VAL A 94 10.42 -2.45 11.25
C VAL A 94 11.63 -2.18 10.36
N CYS A 95 12.82 -2.10 10.97
CA CYS A 95 14.06 -1.82 10.26
C CYS A 95 13.99 -0.50 9.46
N GLY A 96 14.83 -0.34 8.43
CA GLY A 96 14.84 0.87 7.60
C GLY A 96 13.60 1.03 6.73
N SER A 97 12.86 -0.06 6.45
CA SER A 97 11.66 -0.16 5.60
C SER A 97 11.47 1.01 4.63
N ALA A 98 12.33 1.05 3.62
CA ALA A 98 12.39 2.11 2.63
C ALA A 98 12.28 1.52 1.24
N VAL A 99 11.89 2.33 0.26
CA VAL A 99 12.01 1.93 -1.13
C VAL A 99 13.50 1.79 -1.46
N THR A 100 13.91 0.58 -1.83
CA THR A 100 15.30 0.23 -2.15
C THR A 100 15.49 0.00 -3.64
N SER A 101 16.74 -0.18 -4.07
CA SER A 101 17.06 -0.61 -5.43
C SER A 101 16.46 -1.99 -5.77
N CYS A 102 16.23 -2.85 -4.78
CA CYS A 102 15.58 -4.15 -4.98
C CYS A 102 14.11 -3.95 -5.39
N ASP A 103 13.37 -3.09 -4.70
CA ASP A 103 11.97 -2.79 -5.00
C ASP A 103 11.83 -2.16 -6.41
N ALA A 104 12.74 -1.23 -6.73
CA ALA A 104 12.82 -0.61 -8.06
C ALA A 104 13.13 -1.63 -9.16
N GLN A 105 14.02 -2.58 -8.90
CA GLN A 105 14.31 -3.66 -9.84
C GLN A 105 13.05 -4.49 -10.10
N VAL A 106 12.35 -4.96 -9.06
CA VAL A 106 11.14 -5.77 -9.23
C VAL A 106 10.07 -5.04 -10.05
N ALA A 107 9.86 -3.75 -9.79
CA ALA A 107 8.94 -2.93 -10.60
C ALA A 107 9.37 -2.88 -12.08
N ALA A 108 10.66 -2.64 -12.33
CA ALA A 108 11.20 -2.65 -13.70
C ALA A 108 11.06 -4.02 -14.38
N GLU A 109 11.08 -5.11 -13.61
CA GLU A 109 10.88 -6.47 -14.13
C GLU A 109 9.43 -6.81 -14.47
N LEU A 110 8.48 -6.31 -13.66
CA LEU A 110 7.05 -6.47 -13.89
C LEU A 110 6.56 -5.64 -15.09
N TYR A 111 7.11 -4.45 -15.26
CA TYR A 111 6.67 -3.45 -16.23
C TYR A 111 7.69 -3.19 -17.34
N ARG A 112 8.29 -4.25 -17.90
CA ARG A 112 9.29 -4.19 -18.99
C ARG A 112 8.66 -3.79 -20.33
N TYR A 113 8.20 -2.55 -20.48
CA TYR A 113 7.66 -2.05 -21.75
C TYR A 113 7.70 -0.51 -21.82
#